data_AF-A0AAX4FGE0-F1
#
_entry.id   AF-A0AAX4FGE0-F1
#
_cell.length_a   1.000
_cell.length_b   1.000
_cell.length_c   1.000
_cell.angle_alpha   90.00
_cell.angle_beta   90.00
_cell.angle_gamma   90.00
#
_symmetry.space_group_name_H-M   'P 1'
#
loop_
_entity.id
_entity.type
_entity.pdbx_description
1 polymer ?
#
loop_
_entity_poly.entity_id
_entity_poly.type
_entity_poly.pdbx_seq_one_letter_code
_entity_poly.pdbx_strand_id
1 'polypeptide(L)'
;MQSVSQVCYFGSAIRSPEVAMSTTTIRLPDELKARVARAAKDAGTTAHGFIVDAIAEKIDAYERRTAFHAEAQQRWAAIQEGANTLSWADVRQYMQQLADGDDPAPPVASAVER
;
A
#
# COMPACT_ATOMS: atom_id res chain seq x y z
N MET A 1 5.82 -27.10 60.36
CA MET A 1 5.99 -25.69 59.94
C MET A 1 6.89 -25.69 58.70
N GLN A 2 6.31 -25.94 57.51
CA GLN A 2 6.09 -24.94 56.44
C GLN A 2 7.39 -24.21 56.08
N SER A 3 8.17 -24.72 55.12
CA SER A 3 8.09 -24.44 53.67
C SER A 3 8.08 -22.94 53.36
N VAL A 4 9.23 -22.43 52.91
CA VAL A 4 9.27 -21.18 52.13
C VAL A 4 10.22 -21.42 50.96
N SER A 5 9.63 -21.73 49.81
CA SER A 5 10.31 -21.86 48.53
C SER A 5 10.82 -20.49 48.09
N GLN A 6 12.12 -20.38 47.85
CA GLN A 6 12.73 -19.23 47.23
C GLN A 6 12.40 -19.26 45.73
N VAL A 7 11.37 -18.52 45.35
CA VAL A 7 11.01 -18.29 43.95
C VAL A 7 12.05 -17.36 43.35
N CYS A 8 13.03 -17.94 42.64
CA CYS A 8 13.88 -17.20 41.73
C CYS A 8 12.98 -16.64 40.61
N TYR A 9 12.75 -15.32 40.60
CA TYR A 9 12.24 -14.65 39.41
C TYR A 9 13.32 -14.76 38.31
N PHE A 10 13.19 -15.79 37.47
CA PHE A 10 13.86 -15.82 36.18
C PHE A 10 13.23 -14.71 35.32
N GLY A 11 13.83 -13.52 35.37
CA GLY A 11 13.54 -12.46 34.43
C GLY A 11 13.93 -12.97 33.04
N SER A 12 12.93 -13.42 32.28
CA SER A 12 13.11 -13.75 30.87
C SER A 12 13.55 -12.47 30.17
N ALA A 13 14.84 -12.38 29.86
CA ALA A 13 15.38 -11.32 29.02
C ALA A 13 14.75 -11.50 27.64
N ILE A 14 13.70 -10.73 27.37
CA ILE A 14 13.19 -10.53 26.03
C ILE A 14 14.34 -9.84 25.28
N ARG A 15 15.15 -10.63 24.60
CA ARG A 15 16.15 -10.16 23.65
C ARG A 15 15.34 -9.50 22.54
N SER A 16 15.15 -8.18 22.62
CA SER A 16 14.74 -7.39 21.48
C SER A 16 15.70 -7.74 20.34
N PRO A 17 15.22 -8.24 19.20
CA PRO A 17 16.09 -8.38 18.04
C PRO A 17 16.55 -6.96 17.69
N GLU A 18 17.85 -6.74 17.77
CA GLU A 18 18.48 -5.54 17.24
C GLU A 18 18.11 -5.47 15.75
N VAL A 19 17.33 -4.46 15.36
CA VAL A 19 17.05 -4.19 13.96
C VAL A 19 18.37 -3.75 13.34
N ALA A 20 19.07 -4.69 12.73
CA ALA A 20 20.33 -4.42 12.06
C ALA A 20 20.08 -3.43 10.91
N MET A 21 20.45 -2.17 11.10
CA MET A 21 20.37 -1.14 10.06
C MET A 21 21.55 -1.33 9.09
N SER A 22 21.25 -1.86 7.90
CA SER A 22 22.24 -1.96 6.82
C SER A 22 22.39 -0.61 6.13
N THR A 23 23.64 -0.15 5.97
CA THR A 23 23.93 1.12 5.28
C THR A 23 24.21 0.85 3.80
N THR A 24 23.33 1.33 2.93
CA THR A 24 23.53 1.27 1.48
C THR A 24 24.11 2.58 0.97
N THR A 25 25.26 2.53 0.29
CA THR A 25 25.88 3.73 -0.32
C THR A 25 25.30 3.98 -1.71
N ILE A 26 24.54 5.07 -1.86
CA ILE A 26 23.94 5.50 -3.13
C ILE A 26 24.72 6.71 -3.66
N ARG A 27 25.22 6.62 -4.90
CA ARG A 27 25.89 7.75 -5.55
C ARG A 27 24.85 8.69 -6.15
N LEU A 28 24.86 9.94 -5.72
CA LEU A 28 23.98 10.99 -6.22
C LEU A 28 24.82 12.01 -7.01
N PRO A 29 24.42 12.39 -8.23
CA PRO A 29 25.00 13.53 -8.93
C PRO A 29 24.88 14.81 -8.09
N ASP A 30 25.84 15.73 -8.21
CA ASP A 30 25.90 16.95 -7.38
C ASP A 30 24.63 17.80 -7.48
N GLU A 31 24.06 17.91 -8.68
CA GLU A 31 22.80 18.63 -8.90
C GLU A 31 21.64 18.01 -8.09
N LEU A 32 21.52 16.67 -8.10
CA LEU A 32 20.48 15.98 -7.36
C LEU A 32 20.68 16.10 -5.86
N LYS A 33 21.93 15.99 -5.39
CA LYS A 33 22.29 16.20 -3.98
C LYS A 33 21.88 17.59 -3.50
N ALA A 34 22.13 18.64 -4.28
CA ALA A 34 21.73 20.01 -3.95
C ALA A 34 20.19 20.17 -3.90
N ARG A 35 19.46 19.54 -4.82
CA ARG A 35 17.99 19.55 -4.84
C ARG A 35 17.40 18.84 -3.62
N VAL A 36 17.94 17.68 -3.25
CA VAL A 36 17.53 16.93 -2.05
C VAL A 36 17.78 17.75 -0.79
N ALA A 37 18.96 18.37 -0.67
CA ALA A 37 19.27 19.20 0.50
C ALA A 37 18.30 20.36 0.67
N ARG A 38 17.91 21.03 -0.42
CA ARG A 38 16.88 22.09 -0.40
C ARG A 38 15.51 21.54 0.00
N ALA A 39 15.06 20.46 -0.65
CA ALA A 39 13.75 19.87 -0.37
C ALA A 39 13.65 19.35 1.07
N ALA A 40 14.71 18.73 1.60
CA ALA A 40 14.77 18.29 2.99
C ALA A 40 14.66 19.47 3.97
N LYS A 41 15.35 20.59 3.68
CA LYS A 41 15.25 21.81 4.49
C LYS A 41 13.83 22.37 4.48
N ASP A 42 13.21 22.45 3.31
CA ASP A 42 11.84 22.97 3.15
C ASP A 42 10.82 22.07 3.86
N ALA A 43 11.05 20.76 3.87
CA ALA A 43 10.24 19.77 4.57
C ALA A 43 10.58 19.61 6.07
N GLY A 44 11.59 20.33 6.59
CA GLY A 44 12.00 20.26 8.00
C GLY A 44 12.64 18.92 8.41
N THR A 45 13.22 18.17 7.47
CA THR A 45 13.88 16.87 7.71
C THR A 45 15.36 16.88 7.33
N THR A 46 16.08 15.81 7.63
CA THR A 46 17.47 15.63 7.18
C THR A 46 17.51 15.10 5.75
N ALA A 47 18.61 15.32 5.03
CA ALA A 47 18.77 14.78 3.67
C ALA A 47 18.67 13.24 3.64
N HIS A 48 19.19 12.56 4.68
CA HIS A 48 19.06 11.11 4.79
C HIS A 48 17.60 10.68 4.97
N GLY A 49 16.88 11.27 5.93
CA GLY A 49 15.46 10.98 6.16
C GLY A 49 14.62 11.22 4.91
N PHE A 50 14.82 12.38 4.26
CA PHE A 50 14.14 12.70 3.01
C PHE A 50 14.38 11.66 1.91
N ILE A 51 15.60 11.14 1.78
CA ILE A 51 15.92 10.11 0.78
C ILE A 51 15.22 8.78 1.12
N VAL A 52 15.24 8.38 2.40
CA VAL A 52 14.59 7.14 2.85
C VAL A 52 13.09 7.21 2.59
N ASP A 53 12.45 8.31 2.98
CA ASP A 53 11.01 8.52 2.77
C ASP A 53 10.67 8.52 1.28
N ALA A 54 11.46 9.22 0.45
CA ALA A 54 11.26 9.25 -0.99
C ALA A 54 11.38 7.86 -1.64
N ILE A 55 12.29 7.00 -1.16
CA ILE A 55 12.42 5.62 -1.64
C ILE A 55 11.20 4.79 -1.22
N ALA A 56 10.78 4.89 0.04
CA ALA A 56 9.61 4.18 0.55
C ALA A 56 8.35 4.56 -0.25
N GLU A 57 8.08 5.86 -0.41
CA GLU A 57 6.96 6.36 -1.20
C GLU A 57 7.00 5.86 -2.65
N LYS A 58 8.19 5.80 -3.24
CA LYS A 58 8.37 5.33 -4.62
C LYS A 58 8.06 3.85 -4.75
N ILE A 59 8.48 3.04 -3.78
CA ILE A 59 8.19 1.60 -3.74
C ILE A 59 6.69 1.39 -3.55
N ASP A 60 6.08 2.05 -2.56
CA ASP A 60 4.63 1.93 -2.30
C ASP A 60 3.79 2.32 -3.52
N ALA A 61 4.18 3.37 -4.24
CA ALA A 61 3.51 3.77 -5.47
C ALA A 61 3.69 2.73 -6.60
N TYR A 62 4.89 2.15 -6.72
CA TYR A 62 5.19 1.12 -7.72
C TYR A 62 4.43 -0.18 -7.44
N GLU A 63 4.37 -0.61 -6.18
CA GLU A 63 3.66 -1.80 -5.74
C GLU A 63 2.15 -1.65 -5.96
N ARG A 64 1.56 -0.52 -5.54
CA ARG A 64 0.13 -0.23 -5.81
C ARG A 64 -0.19 -0.26 -7.29
N ARG A 65 0.66 0.33 -8.13
CA ARG A 65 0.47 0.32 -9.59
C ARG A 65 0.58 -1.09 -10.16
N THR A 66 1.56 -1.86 -9.72
CA THR A 66 1.77 -3.24 -10.17
C THR A 66 0.59 -4.12 -9.77
N ALA A 67 0.13 -4.00 -8.52
CA ALA A 67 -1.03 -4.73 -8.02
C ALA A 67 -2.30 -4.38 -8.82
N PHE A 68 -2.54 -3.09 -9.09
CA PHE A 68 -3.66 -2.65 -9.93
C PHE A 68 -3.62 -3.26 -11.34
N HIS A 69 -2.45 -3.28 -11.98
CA HIS A 69 -2.29 -3.89 -13.30
C HIS A 69 -2.46 -5.41 -13.27
N ALA A 70 -1.97 -6.08 -12.22
CA ALA A 70 -2.14 -7.52 -12.07
C ALA A 70 -3.62 -7.89 -11.89
N GLU A 71 -4.33 -7.15 -11.04
CA GLU A 71 -5.77 -7.31 -10.84
C GLU A 71 -6.56 -7.06 -12.13
N ALA A 72 -6.23 -5.99 -12.86
CA ALA A 72 -6.88 -5.69 -14.14
C ALA A 72 -6.68 -6.80 -15.17
N GLN A 73 -5.46 -7.36 -15.26
CA GLN A 73 -5.17 -8.50 -16.14
C GLN A 73 -5.93 -9.75 -15.73
N GLN A 74 -5.99 -10.06 -14.44
CA GLN A 74 -6.76 -11.20 -13.93
C GLN A 74 -8.25 -11.06 -14.27
N ARG A 75 -8.84 -9.89 -14.00
CA ARG A 75 -10.24 -9.60 -14.32
C ARG A 75 -10.50 -9.67 -15.82
N TRP A 76 -9.58 -9.13 -16.63
CA TRP A 76 -9.68 -9.20 -18.08
C TRP A 76 -9.65 -10.65 -18.60
N ALA A 77 -8.74 -11.48 -18.10
CA ALA A 77 -8.70 -12.90 -18.45
C ALA A 77 -10.02 -13.61 -18.12
N ALA A 78 -10.58 -13.36 -16.93
CA ALA A 78 -11.87 -13.93 -16.55
C ALA A 78 -13.02 -13.49 -17.49
N ILE A 79 -13.05 -12.22 -17.90
CA ILE A 79 -14.04 -11.71 -18.85
C ILE A 79 -13.89 -12.41 -20.21
N GLN A 80 -12.66 -12.60 -20.68
CA GLN A 80 -12.37 -13.32 -21.92
C GLN A 80 -12.84 -14.79 -21.85
N GLU A 81 -12.77 -15.40 -20.66
CA GLU A 81 -13.28 -16.74 -20.37
C GLU A 81 -14.81 -16.80 -20.19
N GLY A 82 -15.50 -15.66 -20.22
CA GLY A 82 -16.96 -15.56 -20.13
C GLY A 82 -17.51 -15.23 -18.75
N ALA A 83 -16.70 -14.66 -17.85
CA ALA A 83 -17.20 -14.15 -16.59
C ALA A 83 -18.24 -13.04 -16.81
N ASN A 84 -19.30 -13.04 -15.99
CA ASN A 84 -20.31 -11.98 -16.01
C ASN A 84 -19.69 -10.64 -15.58
N THR A 85 -20.13 -9.56 -16.23
CA THR A 85 -19.71 -8.19 -15.97
C THR A 85 -20.93 -7.29 -15.77
N LEU A 86 -20.71 -6.13 -15.17
CA LEU A 86 -21.72 -5.08 -15.12
C LEU A 86 -21.53 -4.12 -16.30
N SER A 87 -22.60 -3.80 -17.02
CA SER A 87 -22.61 -2.75 -18.03
C SER A 87 -22.26 -1.40 -17.40
N TRP A 88 -21.32 -0.66 -18.02
CA TRP A 88 -20.97 0.68 -17.53
C TRP A 88 -22.15 1.65 -17.62
N ALA A 89 -23.03 1.51 -18.61
CA ALA A 89 -24.22 2.35 -18.74
C ALA A 89 -25.17 2.13 -17.55
N ASP A 90 -25.44 0.86 -17.21
CA ASP A 90 -26.36 0.50 -16.12
C ASP A 90 -25.79 0.92 -14.77
N VAL A 91 -24.49 0.69 -14.55
CA VAL A 91 -23.80 1.14 -13.32
C VAL A 91 -23.84 2.65 -13.19
N ARG A 92 -23.58 3.38 -14.28
CA ARG A 92 -23.63 4.85 -14.26
C ARG A 92 -25.04 5.35 -13.93
N GLN A 93 -26.07 4.79 -14.57
CA GLN A 93 -27.45 5.17 -14.31
C GLN A 93 -27.84 4.89 -12.86
N TYR A 94 -27.51 3.70 -12.34
CA TYR A 94 -27.72 3.33 -10.94
C TYR A 94 -27.04 4.31 -9.98
N MET A 95 -25.77 4.67 -10.24
CA MET A 95 -25.03 5.63 -9.41
C MET A 95 -25.62 7.05 -9.46
N GLN A 96 -26.16 7.47 -10.60
CA GLN A 96 -26.84 8.77 -10.74
C GLN A 96 -28.14 8.82 -9.92
N GLN A 97 -28.98 7.79 -10.05
CA GLN A 97 -30.22 7.68 -9.30
C GLN A 97 -29.98 7.67 -7.78
N LEU A 98 -28.94 6.95 -7.32
CA LEU A 98 -28.53 7.01 -5.91
C LEU A 98 -28.10 8.41 -5.47
N ALA A 99 -27.37 9.15 -6.32
CA ALA A 99 -26.94 10.51 -6.02
C ALA A 99 -28.11 11.50 -5.97
N ASP A 100 -29.18 11.23 -6.73
CA ASP A 100 -30.43 11.99 -6.73
C ASP A 100 -31.34 11.66 -5.53
N GLY A 101 -30.97 10.66 -4.72
CA GLY A 101 -31.70 10.23 -3.53
C GLY A 101 -32.79 9.19 -3.78
N ASP A 102 -32.83 8.61 -4.99
CA ASP A 102 -33.71 7.50 -5.30
C ASP A 102 -33.19 6.19 -4.67
N ASP A 103 -34.06 5.16 -4.63
CA ASP A 103 -33.71 3.79 -4.22
C ASP A 103 -33.82 2.81 -5.41
N PRO A 104 -32.91 2.90 -6.40
CA PRO A 104 -32.94 2.03 -7.57
C PRO A 104 -32.46 0.61 -7.24
N ALA A 105 -32.97 -0.38 -7.97
CA ALA A 105 -32.43 -1.75 -7.88
C ALA A 105 -30.99 -1.80 -8.45
N PRO A 106 -30.07 -2.56 -7.82
CA PRO A 106 -28.70 -2.68 -8.30
C PRO A 106 -28.64 -3.39 -9.67
N PRO A 107 -27.71 -2.98 -10.55
CA PRO A 107 -27.56 -3.62 -11.85
C PRO A 107 -27.11 -5.07 -11.70
N VAL A 108 -27.59 -5.94 -12.59
CA VAL A 108 -27.30 -7.38 -12.57
C VAL A 108 -26.16 -7.69 -13.52
N ALA A 109 -25.18 -8.47 -13.05
CA ALA A 109 -24.05 -8.88 -13.89
C ALA A 109 -24.50 -9.91 -14.95
N SER A 110 -24.13 -9.67 -16.20
CA SER A 110 -24.42 -10.54 -17.34
C SER A 110 -23.16 -10.81 -18.17
N ALA A 111 -23.17 -11.87 -18.96
CA ALA A 111 -22.10 -12.12 -19.92
C ALA A 111 -21.99 -10.92 -20.89
N VAL A 112 -20.76 -10.56 -21.27
CA VAL A 112 -20.53 -9.53 -22.29
C VAL A 112 -21.03 -10.06 -23.63
N GLU A 113 -21.95 -9.32 -24.27
CA GLU A 113 -22.37 -9.58 -25.65
C GLU A 113 -21.14 -9.34 -26.56
N ARG A 114 -20.66 -10.40 -27.21
CA ARG A 114 -19.43 -10.36 -28.03
C ARG A 114 -19.69 -9.91 -29.45
#